data_AF-A0A7S4D5K8-F1
#
_entry.id   AF-A0A7S4D5K8-F1
#
_cell.length_a   1.000
_cell.length_b   1.000
_cell.length_c   1.000
_cell.angle_alpha   90.00
_cell.angle_beta   90.00
_cell.angle_gamma   90.00
#
_symmetry.space_group_name_H-M   'P 1'
#
loop_
_entity.id
_entity.type
_entity.pdbx_description
1 polymer ?
#
loop_
_entity_poly.entity_id
_entity_poly.type
_entity_poly.pdbx_seq_one_letter_code
_entity_poly.pdbx_strand_id
1 'polypeptide(L)'
;GGGGSRVVVTGVVPGGPAEAAGLRRGDTLTGVNGVLMAGKTAEDAAALSRGDPGTPVTLTFLKGDTGKELRETLIRRELKLQSATAALEALPRPGPGGGGAPLRLGVVRVKFFDKGTAAYVREALARLGEQGAEGWVIDLRHCPGGYFNGGVDVARLFLPAEKTIVYVADRNGIADYYETIEDGPEAARPLFVVVDERTASASEVLTGALADNGRAVVVGRRTFGKARVQTLNQLEDGSGLAVTVSRYETPAHTDINKVGIPADVEAECPLEGSAAACLGEETLRRGGLLGGAAAASLPSSLPRPTAAAVI
;
A
#
# COMPACT_ATOMS: atom_id res chain seq x y z
N GLY A 1 -20.88 -9.27 -34.13
CA GLY A 1 -19.63 -8.82 -34.77
C GLY A 1 -18.51 -8.97 -33.76
N GLY A 2 -17.51 -9.81 -34.06
CA GLY A 2 -16.48 -10.22 -33.09
C GLY A 2 -15.47 -9.11 -32.78
N GLY A 3 -15.69 -8.38 -31.70
CA GLY A 3 -14.68 -7.51 -31.10
C GLY A 3 -13.64 -8.36 -30.37
N GLY A 4 -12.60 -8.80 -31.08
CA GLY A 4 -11.49 -9.53 -30.47
C GLY A 4 -10.82 -8.69 -29.38
N SER A 5 -10.51 -9.31 -28.23
CA SER A 5 -9.79 -8.68 -27.13
C SER A 5 -8.45 -8.13 -27.62
N ARG A 6 -8.21 -6.82 -27.40
CA ARG A 6 -6.95 -6.14 -27.75
C ARG A 6 -6.24 -5.73 -26.47
N VAL A 7 -4.92 -5.89 -26.45
CA VAL A 7 -4.07 -5.43 -25.33
C VAL A 7 -3.71 -3.97 -25.57
N VAL A 8 -4.30 -3.07 -24.79
CA VAL A 8 -4.11 -1.61 -24.92
C VAL A 8 -3.14 -1.11 -23.85
N VAL A 9 -2.18 -0.28 -24.27
CA VAL A 9 -1.23 0.38 -23.37
C VAL A 9 -1.98 1.47 -22.59
N THR A 10 -2.03 1.33 -21.27
CA THR A 10 -2.68 2.32 -20.38
C THR A 10 -1.72 3.42 -19.91
N GLY A 11 -0.41 3.17 -20.00
CA GLY A 11 0.65 4.12 -19.64
C GLY A 11 2.04 3.51 -19.86
N VAL A 12 3.06 4.36 -19.87
CA VAL A 12 4.47 3.97 -19.90
C VAL A 12 5.20 4.65 -18.75
N VAL A 13 6.31 4.05 -18.29
CA VAL A 13 7.12 4.65 -17.24
C VAL A 13 8.04 5.71 -17.87
N PRO A 14 7.99 6.97 -17.38
CA PRO A 14 8.86 8.04 -17.86
C PRO A 14 10.34 7.67 -17.75
N GLY A 15 11.11 7.94 -18.80
CA GLY A 15 12.52 7.57 -18.94
C GLY A 15 12.78 6.06 -19.11
N GLY A 16 11.72 5.24 -19.22
CA GLY A 16 11.81 3.79 -19.34
C GLY A 16 12.03 3.31 -20.79
N PRO A 17 12.40 2.02 -20.98
CA PRO A 17 12.63 1.45 -22.31
C PRO A 17 11.43 1.57 -23.26
N ALA A 18 10.20 1.42 -22.75
CA ALA A 18 8.98 1.50 -23.54
C ALA A 18 8.73 2.91 -24.09
N GLU A 19 8.93 3.94 -23.26
CA GLU A 19 8.81 5.34 -23.70
C GLU A 19 9.89 5.69 -24.72
N ALA A 20 11.13 5.23 -24.51
CA ALA A 20 12.24 5.42 -25.45
C ALA A 20 11.97 4.75 -26.82
N ALA A 21 11.24 3.64 -26.83
CA ALA A 21 10.76 2.97 -28.05
C ALA A 21 9.50 3.61 -28.67
N GLY A 22 9.00 4.71 -28.09
CA GLY A 22 7.85 5.45 -28.62
C GLY A 22 6.48 4.84 -28.33
N LEU A 23 6.38 3.85 -27.43
CA LEU A 23 5.09 3.42 -26.89
C LEU A 23 4.44 4.57 -26.12
N ARG A 24 3.13 4.73 -26.28
CA ARG A 24 2.31 5.70 -25.55
C ARG A 24 1.01 5.08 -25.10
N ARG A 25 0.38 5.73 -24.12
CA ARG A 25 -1.00 5.42 -23.74
C ARG A 25 -1.91 5.44 -24.98
N GLY A 26 -2.76 4.43 -25.13
CA GLY A 26 -3.67 4.26 -26.25
C GLY A 26 -3.12 3.40 -27.39
N ASP A 27 -1.81 3.11 -27.42
CA ASP A 27 -1.26 2.17 -28.39
C ASP A 27 -1.77 0.75 -28.13
N THR A 28 -1.88 -0.07 -29.18
CA THR A 28 -2.30 -1.48 -29.09
C THR A 28 -1.10 -2.39 -29.29
N LEU A 29 -0.78 -3.23 -28.31
CA LEU A 29 0.29 -4.22 -28.43
C LEU A 29 -0.21 -5.40 -29.28
N THR A 30 0.44 -5.64 -30.41
CA THR A 30 0.07 -6.71 -31.36
C THR A 30 1.02 -7.91 -31.31
N GLY A 31 2.24 -7.75 -30.80
CA GLY A 31 3.16 -8.86 -30.60
C GLY A 31 4.30 -8.62 -29.61
N VAL A 32 4.82 -9.71 -29.04
CA VAL A 32 5.99 -9.73 -28.14
C VAL A 32 6.91 -10.87 -28.56
N ASN A 33 8.16 -10.56 -28.90
CA ASN A 33 9.14 -11.51 -29.45
C ASN A 33 8.60 -12.35 -30.62
N GLY A 34 7.74 -11.74 -31.46
CA GLY A 34 7.09 -12.42 -32.59
C GLY A 34 5.85 -13.24 -32.23
N VAL A 35 5.51 -13.40 -30.95
CA VAL A 35 4.25 -14.03 -30.52
C VAL A 35 3.12 -13.02 -30.68
N LEU A 36 2.07 -13.39 -31.43
CA LEU A 36 0.89 -12.54 -31.64
C LEU A 36 0.04 -12.42 -30.36
N MET A 37 -0.45 -11.20 -30.10
CA MET A 37 -1.33 -10.90 -28.95
C MET A 37 -2.80 -11.17 -29.22
N ALA A 38 -3.17 -11.60 -30.43
CA ALA A 38 -4.55 -11.95 -30.76
C ALA A 38 -5.03 -13.11 -29.86
N GLY A 39 -6.13 -12.88 -29.12
CA GLY A 39 -6.70 -13.85 -28.18
C GLY A 39 -5.92 -14.00 -26.87
N LYS A 40 -4.88 -13.18 -26.63
CA LYS A 40 -4.12 -13.15 -25.37
C LYS A 40 -4.62 -12.06 -24.43
N THR A 41 -4.38 -12.24 -23.13
CA THR A 41 -4.73 -11.25 -22.11
C THR A 41 -3.59 -10.25 -21.86
N ALA A 42 -3.87 -9.22 -21.05
CA ALA A 42 -2.84 -8.31 -20.58
C ALA A 42 -1.79 -9.04 -19.70
N GLU A 43 -2.20 -10.06 -18.94
CA GLU A 43 -1.29 -10.88 -18.15
C GLU A 43 -0.32 -11.68 -19.04
N ASP A 44 -0.80 -12.27 -20.13
CA ASP A 44 0.05 -12.96 -21.12
C ASP A 44 1.09 -12.01 -21.72
N ALA A 45 0.64 -10.82 -22.13
CA ALA A 45 1.52 -9.78 -22.67
C ALA A 45 2.58 -9.37 -21.63
N ALA A 46 2.18 -9.18 -20.37
CA ALA A 46 3.08 -8.84 -19.28
C ALA A 46 4.07 -9.98 -18.98
N ALA A 47 3.65 -11.24 -19.08
CA ALA A 47 4.51 -12.40 -18.87
C ALA A 47 5.57 -12.52 -19.97
N LEU A 48 5.17 -12.37 -21.23
CA LEU A 48 6.08 -12.42 -22.39
C LEU A 48 7.05 -11.23 -22.43
N SER A 49 6.62 -10.07 -21.92
CA SER A 49 7.45 -8.86 -21.88
C SER A 49 8.50 -8.90 -20.75
N ARG A 50 8.23 -9.63 -19.67
CA ARG A 50 9.17 -9.81 -18.54
C ARG A 50 10.37 -10.68 -18.92
N GLY A 51 11.46 -10.52 -18.18
CA GLY A 51 12.73 -11.22 -18.36
C GLY A 51 13.87 -10.48 -17.65
N ASP A 52 15.06 -11.06 -17.66
CA ASP A 52 16.18 -10.54 -16.89
C ASP A 52 16.66 -9.17 -17.39
N PRO A 53 17.05 -8.24 -16.50
CA PRO A 53 17.66 -6.97 -16.90
C PRO A 53 18.85 -7.18 -17.84
N GLY A 54 18.95 -6.33 -18.87
CA GLY A 54 19.99 -6.40 -19.91
C GLY A 54 19.63 -7.29 -21.12
N THR A 55 18.59 -8.12 -21.03
CA THR A 55 18.15 -8.96 -22.15
C THR A 55 17.23 -8.19 -23.13
N PRO A 56 17.25 -8.50 -24.43
CA PRO A 56 16.39 -7.84 -25.40
C PRO A 56 14.94 -8.36 -25.36
N VAL A 57 13.99 -7.49 -25.71
CA VAL A 57 12.59 -7.83 -25.99
C VAL A 57 12.09 -7.03 -27.19
N THR A 58 11.48 -7.68 -28.16
CA THR A 58 10.90 -7.03 -29.34
C THR A 58 9.41 -6.85 -29.16
N LEU A 59 8.92 -5.62 -29.19
CA LEU A 59 7.50 -5.29 -29.14
C LEU A 59 7.03 -4.88 -30.53
N THR A 60 5.88 -5.41 -30.95
CA THR A 60 5.15 -4.95 -32.14
C THR A 60 3.85 -4.33 -31.67
N PHE A 61 3.58 -3.09 -32.10
CA PHE A 61 2.44 -2.31 -31.61
C PHE A 61 1.91 -1.36 -32.66
N LEU A 62 0.60 -1.10 -32.61
CA LEU A 62 -0.09 -0.13 -33.43
C LEU A 62 -0.23 1.18 -32.66
N LYS A 63 0.18 2.28 -33.27
CA LYS A 63 -0.03 3.61 -32.73
C LYS A 63 -1.53 3.93 -32.62
N GLY A 64 -1.98 4.34 -31.44
CA GLY A 64 -3.41 4.60 -31.20
C GLY A 64 -4.01 5.73 -32.05
N ASP A 65 -3.18 6.69 -32.44
CA ASP A 65 -3.57 7.88 -33.23
C ASP A 65 -3.63 7.64 -34.74
N THR A 66 -2.71 6.82 -35.26
CA THR A 66 -2.46 6.69 -36.70
C THR A 66 -2.71 5.27 -37.22
N GLY A 67 -2.82 4.28 -36.34
CA GLY A 67 -2.86 2.87 -36.70
C GLY A 67 -1.55 2.33 -37.30
N LYS A 68 -0.48 3.14 -37.31
CA LYS A 68 0.81 2.72 -37.85
C LYS A 68 1.41 1.62 -36.98
N GLU A 69 1.83 0.52 -37.60
CA GLU A 69 2.57 -0.54 -36.92
C GLU A 69 4.04 -0.15 -36.75
N LEU A 70 4.56 -0.32 -35.54
CA LEU A 70 5.96 -0.19 -35.19
C LEU A 70 6.45 -1.49 -34.58
N ARG A 71 7.72 -1.82 -34.84
CA ARG A 71 8.39 -2.98 -34.28
C ARG A 71 9.74 -2.55 -33.73
N GLU A 72 9.86 -2.55 -32.41
CA GLU A 72 11.03 -2.01 -31.71
C GLU A 72 11.63 -3.08 -30.80
N THR A 73 12.96 -3.14 -30.74
CA THR A 73 13.68 -3.98 -29.80
C THR A 73 14.19 -3.13 -28.64
N LEU A 74 13.72 -3.45 -27.45
CA LEU A 74 14.03 -2.77 -26.20
C LEU A 74 15.01 -3.62 -25.40
N ILE A 75 15.85 -2.98 -24.59
CA ILE A 75 16.64 -3.65 -23.56
C ILE A 75 15.87 -3.61 -22.25
N ARG A 76 15.59 -4.78 -21.66
CA ARG A 76 14.92 -4.88 -20.36
C ARG A 76 15.78 -4.18 -19.31
N ARG A 77 15.16 -3.37 -18.46
CA ARG A 77 15.82 -2.69 -17.34
C ARG A 77 15.07 -2.99 -16.06
N GLU A 78 15.80 -3.05 -14.95
CA GLU A 78 15.19 -3.10 -13.64
C GLU A 78 14.37 -1.83 -13.43
N LEU A 79 13.08 -2.00 -13.13
CA LEU A 79 12.18 -0.90 -12.85
C LEU A 79 12.26 -0.54 -11.37
N LYS A 80 13.03 0.49 -11.03
CA LYS A 80 13.08 1.04 -9.68
C LYS A 80 11.92 2.01 -9.47
N LEU A 81 10.72 1.47 -9.26
CA LEU A 81 9.60 2.28 -8.80
C LEU A 81 9.84 2.68 -7.34
N GLN A 82 9.65 3.95 -7.01
CA GLN A 82 9.64 4.38 -5.62
C GLN A 82 8.34 3.90 -4.97
N SER A 83 8.46 2.99 -4.00
CA SER A 83 7.34 2.46 -3.21
C SER A 83 6.65 3.53 -2.36
N ALA A 84 7.38 4.57 -1.96
CA ALA A 84 6.82 5.70 -1.21
C ALA A 84 7.48 7.04 -1.58
N THR A 85 6.79 8.12 -1.24
CA THR A 85 7.26 9.51 -1.34
C THR A 85 6.95 10.26 -0.05
N ALA A 86 7.74 11.27 0.32
CA ALA A 86 7.53 12.00 1.56
C ALA A 86 7.75 13.50 1.41
N ALA A 87 6.92 14.30 2.08
CA ALA A 87 6.99 15.76 2.09
C ALA A 87 6.60 16.33 3.45
N LEU A 88 7.13 17.51 3.78
CA LEU A 88 6.63 18.30 4.90
C LEU A 88 5.56 19.26 4.37
N GLU A 89 4.39 19.24 4.98
CA GLU A 89 3.24 20.04 4.55
C GLU A 89 2.77 20.96 5.67
N ALA A 90 2.36 22.17 5.29
CA ALA A 90 1.80 23.16 6.21
C ALA A 90 0.27 23.14 6.12
N LEU A 91 -0.40 22.73 7.19
CA LEU A 91 -1.85 22.72 7.29
C LEU A 91 -2.31 23.94 8.11
N PRO A 92 -3.23 24.78 7.58
CA PRO A 92 -3.82 25.86 8.37
C PRO A 92 -4.43 25.33 9.67
N ARG A 93 -4.12 25.97 10.80
CA ARG A 93 -4.62 25.54 12.10
C ARG A 93 -6.11 25.91 12.22
N PRO A 94 -7.03 24.93 12.36
CA PRO A 94 -8.45 25.25 12.50
C PRO A 94 -8.77 25.75 13.91
N GLY A 95 -9.77 26.65 14.02
CA GLY A 95 -10.28 27.19 15.27
C GLY A 95 -10.64 28.68 15.23
N PRO A 96 -11.49 29.16 16.16
CA PRO A 96 -11.91 30.56 16.21
C PRO A 96 -10.70 31.47 16.51
N GLY A 97 -10.31 32.28 15.52
CA GLY A 97 -9.24 33.28 15.63
C GLY A 97 -8.09 33.12 14.65
N GLY A 98 -7.94 31.98 13.97
CA GLY A 98 -7.01 31.77 12.83
C GLY A 98 -5.53 32.16 13.03
N GLY A 99 -5.11 32.49 14.26
CA GLY A 99 -3.89 33.28 14.51
C GLY A 99 -2.65 32.47 14.91
N GLY A 100 -2.73 31.14 14.89
CA GLY A 100 -1.59 30.27 15.17
C GLY A 100 -0.75 29.99 13.92
N ALA A 101 0.53 29.68 14.11
CA ALA A 101 1.35 29.12 13.03
C ALA A 101 0.70 27.85 12.46
N PRO A 102 0.80 27.61 11.13
CA PRO A 102 0.26 26.41 10.51
C PRO A 102 0.93 25.17 11.10
N LEU A 103 0.16 24.09 11.22
CA LEU A 103 0.65 22.79 11.66
C LEU A 103 1.60 22.23 10.60
N ARG A 104 2.74 21.70 11.01
CA ARG A 104 3.73 21.09 10.11
C ARG A 104 3.60 19.58 10.18
N LEU A 105 3.06 18.97 9.13
CA LEU A 105 2.80 17.54 9.08
C LEU A 105 3.77 16.84 8.13
N GLY A 106 4.40 15.77 8.60
CA GLY A 106 5.16 14.90 7.74
C GLY A 106 4.23 13.93 7.03
N VAL A 107 4.05 14.11 5.72
CA VAL A 107 3.21 13.25 4.89
C VAL A 107 4.09 12.23 4.19
N VAL A 108 3.82 10.95 4.43
CA VAL A 108 4.47 9.83 3.74
C VAL A 108 3.39 9.09 2.96
N ARG A 109 3.46 9.16 1.63
CA ARG A 109 2.56 8.45 0.73
C ARG A 109 3.19 7.14 0.30
N VAL A 110 2.58 6.03 0.71
CA VAL A 110 2.99 4.68 0.28
C VAL A 110 2.11 4.27 -0.90
N LYS A 111 2.73 4.03 -2.05
CA LYS A 111 2.06 3.66 -3.30
C LYS A 111 1.85 2.15 -3.42
N PHE A 112 2.79 1.37 -2.90
CA PHE A 112 2.75 -0.08 -2.77
C PHE A 112 3.84 -0.51 -1.77
N PHE A 113 3.77 -1.75 -1.28
CA PHE A 113 4.78 -2.30 -0.38
C PHE A 113 5.76 -3.22 -1.13
N ASP A 114 7.04 -2.99 -0.91
CA ASP A 114 8.16 -3.85 -1.30
C ASP A 114 9.12 -4.07 -0.12
N LYS A 115 10.25 -4.75 -0.36
CA LYS A 115 11.25 -5.02 0.68
C LYS A 115 11.96 -3.76 1.20
N GLY A 116 11.98 -2.67 0.43
CA GLY A 116 12.67 -1.42 0.80
C GLY A 116 11.77 -0.38 1.47
N THR A 117 10.46 -0.60 1.45
CA THR A 117 9.46 0.41 1.88
C THR A 117 9.67 0.84 3.34
N ALA A 118 9.86 -0.10 4.26
CA ALA A 118 10.02 0.22 5.68
C ALA A 118 11.29 1.05 5.97
N ALA A 119 12.40 0.74 5.28
CA ALA A 119 13.63 1.51 5.40
C ALA A 119 13.43 2.94 4.89
N TYR A 120 12.81 3.10 3.71
CA TYR A 120 12.49 4.42 3.16
C TYR A 120 11.59 5.24 4.11
N VAL A 121 10.53 4.63 4.64
CA VAL A 121 9.60 5.31 5.56
C VAL A 121 10.35 5.76 6.82
N ARG A 122 11.17 4.89 7.42
CA ARG A 122 11.99 5.24 8.60
C ARG A 122 12.89 6.45 8.35
N GLU A 123 13.64 6.43 7.24
CA GLU A 123 14.54 7.54 6.86
C GLU A 123 13.76 8.83 6.57
N ALA A 124 12.62 8.72 5.90
CA ALA A 124 11.75 9.86 5.62
C ALA A 124 11.20 10.50 6.90
N LEU A 125 10.72 9.69 7.86
CA LEU A 125 10.24 10.17 9.14
C LEU A 125 11.35 10.87 9.94
N ALA A 126 12.54 10.27 10.03
CA ALA A 126 13.69 10.87 10.71
C ALA A 126 14.02 12.25 10.11
N ARG A 127 14.18 12.33 8.79
CA ARG A 127 14.46 13.58 8.08
C ARG A 127 13.37 14.65 8.27
N LEU A 128 12.10 14.27 8.17
CA LEU A 128 10.98 15.20 8.35
C LEU A 128 10.84 15.64 9.81
N GLY A 129 11.21 14.77 10.75
CA GLY A 129 11.26 15.05 12.18
C GLY A 129 12.29 16.13 12.50
N GLU A 130 13.49 16.02 11.93
CA GLU A 130 14.54 17.06 12.02
C GLU A 130 14.10 18.39 11.39
N GLN A 131 13.25 18.34 10.35
CA GLN A 131 12.66 19.54 9.75
C GLN A 131 11.55 20.16 10.62
N GLY A 132 11.14 19.52 11.72
CA GLY A 132 10.13 20.04 12.66
C GLY A 132 8.71 19.59 12.36
N ALA A 133 8.50 18.37 11.87
CA ALA A 133 7.18 17.75 11.80
C ALA A 133 6.60 17.53 13.21
N GLU A 134 5.37 18.02 13.42
CA GLU A 134 4.59 17.92 14.66
C GLU A 134 3.78 16.62 14.72
N GLY A 135 3.49 16.00 13.57
CA GLY A 135 2.76 14.75 13.46
C GLY A 135 2.91 14.12 12.08
N TRP A 136 2.42 12.89 11.95
CA TRP A 136 2.60 12.04 10.78
C TRP A 136 1.28 11.76 10.07
N VAL A 137 1.31 11.81 8.74
CA VAL A 137 0.21 11.35 7.89
C VAL A 137 0.73 10.26 6.97
N ILE A 138 0.21 9.05 7.13
CA ILE A 138 0.49 7.93 6.22
C ILE A 138 -0.64 7.87 5.21
N ASP A 139 -0.34 8.28 3.98
CA ASP A 139 -1.29 8.26 2.87
C ASP A 139 -1.22 6.91 2.16
N LEU A 140 -2.26 6.10 2.35
CA LEU A 140 -2.45 4.78 1.75
C LEU A 140 -3.57 4.78 0.70
N ARG A 141 -4.05 5.96 0.28
CA ARG A 141 -5.06 6.05 -0.78
C ARG A 141 -4.53 5.43 -2.07
N HIS A 142 -5.36 4.58 -2.68
CA HIS A 142 -5.02 3.80 -3.88
C HIS A 142 -3.84 2.84 -3.70
N CYS A 143 -3.40 2.54 -2.47
CA CYS A 143 -2.30 1.60 -2.22
C CYS A 143 -2.83 0.16 -2.15
N PRO A 144 -2.60 -0.68 -3.18
CA PRO A 144 -3.19 -2.01 -3.29
C PRO A 144 -2.52 -3.06 -2.38
N GLY A 145 -1.59 -2.62 -1.51
CA GLY A 145 -0.74 -3.45 -0.69
C GLY A 145 0.58 -3.77 -1.39
N GLY A 146 1.01 -5.02 -1.31
CA GLY A 146 2.28 -5.49 -1.87
C GLY A 146 2.91 -6.54 -0.97
N TYR A 147 4.22 -6.46 -0.80
CA TYR A 147 4.98 -7.33 0.10
C TYR A 147 4.44 -7.25 1.53
N PHE A 148 3.92 -8.37 2.03
CA PHE A 148 3.24 -8.46 3.33
C PHE A 148 4.10 -7.93 4.49
N ASN A 149 5.35 -8.40 4.59
CA ASN A 149 6.25 -7.94 5.67
C ASN A 149 6.57 -6.44 5.55
N GLY A 150 6.46 -5.84 4.36
CA GLY A 150 6.59 -4.38 4.22
C GLY A 150 5.54 -3.62 5.03
N GLY A 151 4.30 -4.11 5.09
CA GLY A 151 3.23 -3.54 5.92
C GLY A 151 3.50 -3.74 7.41
N VAL A 152 3.92 -4.96 7.79
CA VAL A 152 4.29 -5.31 9.17
C VAL A 152 5.45 -4.45 9.67
N ASP A 153 6.51 -4.32 8.89
CA ASP A 153 7.73 -3.58 9.26
C ASP A 153 7.49 -2.07 9.33
N VAL A 154 6.57 -1.53 8.52
CA VAL A 154 6.13 -0.13 8.67
C VAL A 154 5.30 0.03 9.95
N ALA A 155 4.42 -0.91 10.30
CA ALA A 155 3.64 -0.83 11.54
C ALA A 155 4.53 -0.79 12.78
N ARG A 156 5.63 -1.56 12.78
CA ARG A 156 6.64 -1.56 13.85
C ARG A 156 7.27 -0.20 14.10
N LEU A 157 7.27 0.71 13.12
CA LEU A 157 7.82 2.06 13.31
C LEU A 157 7.01 2.90 14.30
N PHE A 158 5.72 2.60 14.43
CA PHE A 158 4.75 3.43 15.15
C PHE A 158 4.17 2.78 16.39
N LEU A 159 4.41 1.50 16.63
CA LEU A 159 3.82 0.79 17.76
C LEU A 159 4.85 0.64 18.90
N PRO A 160 4.44 0.76 20.17
CA PRO A 160 5.27 0.34 21.30
C PRO A 160 5.62 -1.15 21.24
N ALA A 161 6.56 -1.58 22.07
CA ALA A 161 6.89 -2.99 22.23
C ALA A 161 5.66 -3.85 22.64
N GLU A 162 5.71 -5.13 22.31
CA GLU A 162 4.71 -6.15 22.67
C GLU A 162 3.29 -5.86 22.17
N LYS A 163 3.17 -5.18 21.02
CA LYS A 163 1.89 -4.95 20.34
C LYS A 163 1.75 -5.90 19.16
N THR A 164 0.65 -6.64 19.15
CA THR A 164 0.29 -7.45 17.99
C THR A 164 -0.07 -6.56 16.81
N ILE A 165 0.42 -6.94 15.63
CA ILE A 165 0.21 -6.25 14.35
C ILE A 165 -0.88 -6.98 13.57
N VAL A 166 -0.78 -8.30 13.44
CA VAL A 166 -1.72 -9.11 12.66
C VAL A 166 -1.61 -10.58 13.06
N TYR A 167 -2.74 -11.27 13.03
CA TYR A 167 -2.83 -12.72 13.16
C TYR A 167 -3.02 -13.36 11.78
N VAL A 168 -2.42 -14.54 11.59
CA VAL A 168 -2.67 -15.42 10.45
C VAL A 168 -3.50 -16.60 10.95
N ALA A 169 -4.76 -16.66 10.51
CA ALA A 169 -5.68 -17.71 10.94
C ALA A 169 -6.01 -18.67 9.79
N ASP A 170 -6.02 -19.96 10.09
CA ASP A 170 -6.43 -21.01 9.15
C ASP A 170 -7.75 -21.68 9.62
N ARG A 171 -8.00 -22.92 9.18
CA ARG A 171 -9.19 -23.69 9.59
C ARG A 171 -9.10 -24.27 11.01
N ASN A 172 -7.91 -24.37 11.58
CA ASN A 172 -7.64 -24.95 12.89
C ASN A 172 -7.49 -23.88 13.98
N GLY A 173 -7.38 -22.60 13.61
CA GLY A 173 -7.29 -21.47 14.55
C GLY A 173 -6.25 -20.45 14.11
N ILE A 174 -5.66 -19.74 15.07
CA ILE A 174 -4.50 -18.87 14.82
C ILE A 174 -3.29 -19.75 14.55
N ALA A 175 -2.75 -19.68 13.33
CA ALA A 175 -1.58 -20.43 12.89
C ALA A 175 -0.28 -19.67 13.15
N ASP A 176 -0.31 -18.33 13.05
CA ASP A 176 0.86 -17.47 13.26
C ASP A 176 0.41 -16.05 13.66
N TYR A 177 1.34 -15.23 14.15
CA TYR A 177 1.10 -13.82 14.45
C TYR A 177 2.38 -12.98 14.36
N TYR A 178 2.21 -11.69 14.10
CA TYR A 178 3.31 -10.74 14.04
C TYR A 178 3.14 -9.66 15.10
N GLU A 179 4.24 -9.28 15.75
CA GLU A 179 4.24 -8.27 16.80
C GLU A 179 5.47 -7.33 16.71
N THR A 180 5.42 -6.26 17.49
CA THR A 180 6.60 -5.47 17.87
C THR A 180 7.34 -6.11 19.03
N ILE A 181 8.66 -6.15 18.94
CA ILE A 181 9.55 -6.64 20.01
C ILE A 181 10.13 -5.47 20.81
N GLU A 182 10.40 -4.36 20.14
CA GLU A 182 10.94 -3.11 20.71
C GLU A 182 10.00 -1.95 20.39
N ASP A 183 10.17 -0.84 21.12
CA ASP A 183 9.43 0.39 20.86
C ASP A 183 9.79 0.96 19.48
N GLY A 184 8.76 1.24 18.69
CA GLY A 184 8.91 1.93 17.42
C GLY A 184 9.47 3.34 17.61
N PRO A 185 10.41 3.80 16.76
CA PRO A 185 11.03 5.13 16.88
C PRO A 185 10.03 6.29 16.83
N GLU A 186 8.85 6.07 16.25
CA GLU A 186 7.79 7.07 16.12
C GLU A 186 6.53 6.63 16.88
N ALA A 187 6.67 5.94 18.00
CA ALA A 187 5.54 5.44 18.78
C ALA A 187 4.71 6.53 19.50
N ALA A 188 5.29 7.71 19.75
CA ALA A 188 4.66 8.74 20.58
C ALA A 188 4.02 9.90 19.80
N ARG A 189 4.52 10.23 18.60
CA ARG A 189 4.02 11.41 17.87
C ARG A 189 2.59 11.20 17.33
N PRO A 190 1.75 12.24 17.23
CA PRO A 190 0.45 12.14 16.57
C PRO A 190 0.53 11.47 15.19
N LEU A 191 -0.38 10.54 14.91
CA LEU A 191 -0.38 9.73 13.68
C LEU A 191 -1.79 9.63 13.10
N PHE A 192 -1.86 9.86 11.79
CA PHE A 192 -3.06 9.74 10.99
C PHE A 192 -2.81 8.80 9.81
N VAL A 193 -3.78 7.97 9.47
CA VAL A 193 -3.72 7.11 8.28
C VAL A 193 -4.87 7.52 7.36
N VAL A 194 -4.55 7.90 6.13
CA VAL A 194 -5.56 8.28 5.14
C VAL A 194 -5.75 7.12 4.17
N VAL A 195 -7.00 6.66 4.03
CA VAL A 195 -7.37 5.46 3.29
C VAL A 195 -8.53 5.72 2.32
N ASP A 196 -8.66 4.87 1.31
CA ASP A 196 -9.82 4.85 0.41
C ASP A 196 -10.25 3.42 0.08
N GLU A 197 -11.27 3.28 -0.76
CA GLU A 197 -11.80 1.98 -1.19
C GLU A 197 -10.80 1.10 -1.97
N ARG A 198 -9.65 1.64 -2.38
CA ARG A 198 -8.57 0.92 -3.07
C ARG A 198 -7.38 0.60 -2.16
N THR A 199 -7.38 1.07 -0.93
CA THR A 199 -6.44 0.61 0.10
C THR A 199 -6.70 -0.88 0.38
N ALA A 200 -5.71 -1.75 0.14
CA ALA A 200 -5.91 -3.21 0.21
C ALA A 200 -4.70 -3.99 0.78
N SER A 201 -4.94 -5.21 1.26
CA SER A 201 -3.88 -6.20 1.60
C SER A 201 -2.89 -5.67 2.65
N ALA A 202 -1.58 -5.63 2.37
CA ALA A 202 -0.56 -5.14 3.30
C ALA A 202 -0.86 -3.72 3.84
N SER A 203 -1.53 -2.87 3.05
CA SER A 203 -2.00 -1.56 3.50
C SER A 203 -3.07 -1.67 4.59
N GLU A 204 -3.94 -2.67 4.48
CA GLU A 204 -4.97 -2.96 5.49
C GLU A 204 -4.36 -3.61 6.73
N VAL A 205 -3.33 -4.45 6.57
CA VAL A 205 -2.55 -4.96 7.71
C VAL A 205 -1.96 -3.80 8.53
N LEU A 206 -1.30 -2.85 7.85
CA LEU A 206 -0.79 -1.64 8.51
C LEU A 206 -1.91 -0.82 9.16
N THR A 207 -3.00 -0.58 8.44
CA THR A 207 -4.13 0.24 8.95
C THR A 207 -4.76 -0.42 10.18
N GLY A 208 -5.02 -1.73 10.14
CA GLY A 208 -5.67 -2.47 11.22
C GLY A 208 -4.76 -2.59 12.44
N ALA A 209 -3.46 -2.81 12.23
CA ALA A 209 -2.48 -2.79 13.30
C ALA A 209 -2.47 -1.45 14.05
N LEU A 210 -2.52 -0.34 13.32
CA LEU A 210 -2.49 0.99 13.92
C LEU A 210 -3.84 1.38 14.56
N ALA A 211 -4.96 1.02 13.94
CA ALA A 211 -6.29 1.31 14.44
C ALA A 211 -6.61 0.53 15.72
N ASP A 212 -6.45 -0.79 15.72
CA ASP A 212 -6.83 -1.64 16.86
C ASP A 212 -5.93 -1.44 18.08
N ASN A 213 -4.69 -0.99 17.88
CA ASN A 213 -3.81 -0.59 18.97
C ASN A 213 -4.07 0.85 19.45
N GLY A 214 -5.09 1.54 18.94
CA GLY A 214 -5.43 2.92 19.28
C GLY A 214 -4.32 3.91 18.91
N ARG A 215 -3.46 3.56 17.95
CA ARG A 215 -2.23 4.29 17.66
C ARG A 215 -2.44 5.39 16.63
N ALA A 216 -3.36 5.22 15.69
CA ALA A 216 -3.63 6.21 14.66
C ALA A 216 -5.13 6.49 14.54
N VAL A 217 -5.47 7.70 14.10
CA VAL A 217 -6.82 8.01 13.61
C VAL A 217 -6.89 7.70 12.12
N VAL A 218 -7.80 6.82 11.71
CA VAL A 218 -8.04 6.42 10.33
C VAL A 218 -9.07 7.38 9.70
N VAL A 219 -8.72 7.94 8.54
CA VAL A 219 -9.47 9.01 7.87
C VAL A 219 -9.73 8.63 6.42
N GLY A 220 -10.93 8.91 5.93
CA GLY A 220 -11.27 8.73 4.51
C GLY A 220 -12.45 7.79 4.33
N ARG A 221 -12.29 6.74 3.53
CA ARG A 221 -13.34 5.75 3.27
C ARG A 221 -12.89 4.34 3.63
N ARG A 222 -13.86 3.47 3.92
CA ARG A 222 -13.63 2.05 4.21
C ARG A 222 -12.72 1.40 3.15
N THR A 223 -11.76 0.60 3.61
CA THR A 223 -10.79 -0.08 2.73
C THR A 223 -11.41 -1.24 1.94
N PHE A 224 -10.65 -1.82 1.02
CA PHE A 224 -11.15 -2.80 0.04
C PHE A 224 -11.64 -4.14 0.64
N GLY A 225 -10.98 -4.64 1.69
CA GLY A 225 -11.28 -5.91 2.32
C GLY A 225 -10.57 -7.12 1.70
N LYS A 226 -9.27 -7.03 1.42
CA LYS A 226 -8.47 -8.15 0.90
C LYS A 226 -7.58 -8.74 2.01
N ALA A 227 -8.11 -9.69 2.77
CA ALA A 227 -7.38 -10.39 3.84
C ALA A 227 -7.26 -11.90 3.60
N ARG A 228 -6.66 -12.28 2.47
CA ARG A 228 -6.51 -13.67 2.06
C ARG A 228 -5.04 -13.95 1.79
N VAL A 229 -4.50 -14.99 2.42
CA VAL A 229 -3.14 -15.48 2.16
C VAL A 229 -3.24 -16.59 1.13
N GLN A 230 -2.56 -16.41 0.01
CA GLN A 230 -2.46 -17.42 -1.03
C GLN A 230 -1.10 -18.10 -0.94
N THR A 231 -1.11 -19.42 -0.85
CA THR A 231 0.09 -20.24 -1.01
C THR A 231 0.18 -20.67 -2.46
N LEU A 232 1.33 -20.41 -3.08
CA LEU A 232 1.69 -20.94 -4.40
C LEU A 232 2.28 -22.33 -4.23
N ASN A 233 1.55 -23.35 -4.67
CA ASN A 233 2.03 -24.72 -4.71
C ASN A 233 2.46 -25.04 -6.14
N GLN A 234 3.71 -25.42 -6.35
CA GLN A 234 4.17 -25.85 -7.67
C GLN A 234 3.72 -27.30 -7.90
N LEU A 235 3.18 -27.56 -9.09
CA LEU A 235 2.73 -28.88 -9.52
C LEU A 235 3.84 -29.59 -10.32
N GLU A 236 3.74 -30.91 -10.46
CA GLU A 236 4.76 -31.76 -11.11
C GLU A 236 4.99 -31.41 -12.58
N ASP A 237 3.99 -30.86 -13.26
CA ASP A 237 4.06 -30.41 -14.66
C ASP A 237 4.67 -29.00 -14.82
N GLY A 238 5.15 -28.40 -13.73
CA GLY A 238 5.73 -27.06 -13.70
C GLY A 238 4.70 -25.93 -13.60
N SER A 239 3.39 -26.24 -13.60
CA SER A 239 2.34 -25.25 -13.33
C SER A 239 2.26 -24.90 -11.83
N GLY A 240 1.49 -23.88 -11.48
CA GLY A 240 1.35 -23.41 -10.10
C GLY A 240 -0.12 -23.27 -9.68
N LEU A 241 -0.44 -23.78 -8.50
CA LEU A 241 -1.76 -23.66 -7.87
C LEU A 241 -1.70 -22.63 -6.73
N ALA A 242 -2.39 -21.51 -6.90
CA ALA A 242 -2.61 -20.54 -5.83
C ALA A 242 -3.83 -20.94 -5.00
N VAL A 243 -3.61 -21.47 -3.79
CA VAL A 243 -4.69 -21.85 -2.86
C VAL A 243 -4.77 -20.82 -1.74
N THR A 244 -5.97 -20.32 -1.49
CA THR A 244 -6.23 -19.56 -0.25
C THR A 244 -6.30 -20.54 0.91
N VAL A 245 -5.33 -20.49 1.80
CA VAL A 245 -5.27 -21.39 2.97
C VAL A 245 -5.52 -20.68 4.29
N SER A 246 -5.28 -19.36 4.34
CA SER A 246 -5.37 -18.58 5.56
C SER A 246 -6.03 -17.21 5.31
N ARG A 247 -6.52 -16.60 6.39
CA ARG A 247 -7.01 -15.23 6.45
C ARG A 247 -6.15 -14.42 7.41
N TYR A 248 -6.14 -13.10 7.21
CA TYR A 248 -5.57 -12.18 8.19
C TYR A 248 -6.67 -11.70 9.13
N GLU A 249 -6.39 -11.69 10.42
CA GLU A 249 -7.22 -11.04 11.43
C GLU A 249 -6.45 -9.88 12.05
N THR A 250 -7.13 -8.77 12.29
CA THR A 250 -6.55 -7.61 12.98
C THR A 250 -6.28 -7.94 14.46
N PRO A 251 -5.54 -7.09 15.21
CA PRO A 251 -5.29 -7.33 16.64
C PRO A 251 -6.56 -7.52 17.49
N ALA A 252 -7.69 -6.93 17.09
CA ALA A 252 -9.00 -7.15 17.73
C ALA A 252 -9.74 -8.40 17.20
N HIS A 253 -9.06 -9.32 16.51
CA HIS A 253 -9.62 -10.51 15.88
C HIS A 253 -10.72 -10.25 14.84
N THR A 254 -10.65 -9.10 14.14
CA THR A 254 -11.60 -8.80 13.07
C THR A 254 -11.14 -9.42 11.77
N ASP A 255 -11.98 -10.26 11.14
CA ASP A 255 -11.79 -10.70 9.75
C ASP A 255 -12.23 -9.57 8.80
N ILE A 256 -11.25 -8.93 8.15
CA ILE A 256 -11.49 -7.82 7.24
C ILE A 256 -11.79 -8.28 5.81
N ASN A 257 -11.79 -9.59 5.52
CA ASN A 257 -12.00 -10.09 4.16
C ASN A 257 -13.44 -9.82 3.66
N LYS A 258 -13.57 -9.13 2.52
CA LYS A 258 -14.81 -8.59 1.93
C LYS A 258 -15.51 -7.50 2.77
N VAL A 259 -14.90 -7.07 3.87
CA VAL A 259 -15.47 -6.06 4.78
C VAL A 259 -14.62 -4.79 4.79
N GLY A 260 -13.29 -4.93 4.77
CA GLY A 260 -12.37 -3.82 4.92
C GLY A 260 -12.37 -3.23 6.33
N ILE A 261 -11.49 -2.27 6.55
CA ILE A 261 -11.32 -1.52 7.79
C ILE A 261 -12.13 -0.22 7.66
N PRO A 262 -13.02 0.07 8.62
CA PRO A 262 -13.75 1.33 8.64
C PRO A 262 -12.80 2.50 8.95
N ALA A 263 -13.14 3.70 8.45
CA ALA A 263 -12.49 4.92 8.90
C ALA A 263 -13.11 5.40 10.23
N ASP A 264 -12.30 5.98 11.11
CA ASP A 264 -12.77 6.62 12.34
C ASP A 264 -13.51 7.93 12.04
N VAL A 265 -13.07 8.61 10.97
CA VAL A 265 -13.67 9.83 10.44
C VAL A 265 -13.83 9.67 8.93
N GLU A 266 -15.08 9.67 8.47
CA GLU A 266 -15.37 9.65 7.04
C GLU A 266 -15.02 10.99 6.39
N ALA A 267 -14.26 10.95 5.30
CA ALA A 267 -13.86 12.15 4.55
C ALA A 267 -13.70 11.85 3.06
N GLU A 268 -14.05 12.82 2.22
CA GLU A 268 -13.72 12.76 0.79
C GLU A 268 -12.32 13.31 0.55
N CYS A 269 -11.40 12.40 0.23
CA CYS A 269 -9.98 12.69 0.10
C CYS A 269 -9.51 12.51 -1.34
N PRO A 270 -9.68 13.51 -2.22
CA PRO A 270 -9.27 13.39 -3.62
C PRO A 270 -7.78 13.08 -3.71
N LEU A 271 -7.42 12.13 -4.58
CA LEU A 271 -6.03 11.71 -4.76
C LEU A 271 -5.15 12.85 -5.28
N GLU A 272 -5.75 13.76 -6.02
CA GLU A 272 -5.14 15.02 -6.45
C GLU A 272 -5.12 15.98 -5.25
N GLY A 273 -3.92 16.22 -4.72
CA GLY A 273 -3.70 17.11 -3.59
C GLY A 273 -3.12 16.42 -2.36
N SER A 274 -3.02 17.21 -1.30
CA SER A 274 -2.44 16.84 -0.01
C SER A 274 -3.34 15.86 0.76
N ALA A 275 -2.74 14.82 1.35
CA ALA A 275 -3.44 13.96 2.30
C ALA A 275 -3.71 14.67 3.64
N ALA A 276 -2.82 15.59 4.04
CA ALA A 276 -3.00 16.40 5.25
C ALA A 276 -4.25 17.30 5.17
N ALA A 277 -4.63 17.75 3.98
CA ALA A 277 -5.85 18.53 3.77
C ALA A 277 -7.14 17.77 4.14
N CYS A 278 -7.10 16.44 4.24
CA CYS A 278 -8.21 15.64 4.74
C CYS A 278 -8.42 15.71 6.25
N LEU A 279 -7.44 16.21 6.99
CA LEU A 279 -7.48 16.23 8.44
C LEU A 279 -8.26 17.47 8.90
N GLY A 280 -9.57 17.28 9.08
CA GLY A 280 -10.44 18.30 9.69
C GLY A 280 -10.13 18.54 11.16
N GLU A 281 -10.75 19.57 11.73
CA GLU A 281 -10.56 19.97 13.13
C GLU A 281 -10.87 18.82 14.12
N GLU A 282 -11.92 18.04 13.86
CA GLU A 282 -12.27 16.87 14.65
C GLU A 282 -11.16 15.81 14.64
N THR A 283 -10.68 15.45 13.45
CA THR A 283 -9.60 14.50 13.25
C THR A 283 -8.35 14.92 14.01
N LEU A 284 -7.93 16.17 13.83
CA LEU A 284 -6.73 16.73 14.48
C LEU A 284 -6.84 16.74 16.00
N ARG A 285 -8.04 16.94 16.56
CA ARG A 285 -8.28 16.80 18.01
C ARG A 285 -8.21 15.35 18.47
N ARG A 286 -8.87 14.41 17.77
CA ARG A 286 -8.83 12.98 18.10
C ARG A 286 -7.41 12.43 18.11
N GLY A 287 -6.56 12.89 17.18
CA GLY A 287 -5.15 12.53 17.11
C GLY A 287 -4.21 13.32 18.02
N GLY A 288 -4.73 14.22 18.87
CA GLY A 288 -3.94 14.93 19.88
C GLY A 288 -3.13 16.15 19.41
N LEU A 289 -3.26 16.60 18.15
CA LEU A 289 -2.53 17.76 17.62
C LEU A 289 -3.09 19.13 18.05
N LEU A 290 -4.36 19.18 18.44
CA LEU A 290 -5.06 20.42 18.84
C LEU A 290 -5.44 20.46 20.33
N GLY A 291 -4.81 19.62 21.18
CA GLY A 291 -5.00 19.68 22.63
C GLY A 291 -6.35 19.15 23.13
N GLY A 292 -6.84 18.04 22.57
CA GLY A 292 -7.90 17.21 23.16
C GLY A 292 -7.30 15.95 23.80
N ALA A 293 -8.01 15.33 24.76
CA ALA A 293 -7.57 14.08 25.36
C ALA A 293 -7.20 13.08 24.25
N ALA A 294 -5.95 12.61 24.25
CA ALA A 294 -5.52 11.50 23.41
C ALA A 294 -6.57 10.40 23.51
N ALA A 295 -6.95 9.81 22.38
CA ALA A 295 -7.86 8.67 22.35
C ALA A 295 -7.47 7.72 23.50
N ALA A 296 -8.35 7.65 24.49
CA ALA A 296 -8.12 6.82 25.67
C ALA A 296 -7.83 5.42 25.14
N SER A 297 -6.65 4.91 25.49
CA SER A 297 -6.27 3.53 25.27
C SER A 297 -7.46 2.63 25.60
N LEU A 298 -8.04 1.98 24.59
CA LEU A 298 -8.97 0.88 24.84
C LEU A 298 -8.22 -0.13 25.73
N PRO A 299 -8.88 -0.68 26.77
CA PRO A 299 -8.21 -1.55 27.72
C PRO A 299 -7.66 -2.78 26.98
N SER A 300 -6.34 -2.92 26.98
CA SER A 300 -5.68 -4.16 26.55
C SER A 300 -5.93 -5.24 27.60
N SER A 301 -6.65 -6.30 27.25
CA SER A 301 -6.29 -7.68 27.57
C SER A 301 -7.45 -8.61 27.24
N LEU A 302 -7.37 -9.27 26.09
CA LEU A 302 -7.83 -10.67 26.03
C LEU A 302 -6.59 -11.55 26.30
N PRO A 303 -6.75 -12.65 27.04
CA PRO A 303 -5.63 -13.49 27.43
C PRO A 303 -4.91 -14.03 26.20
N ARG A 304 -3.56 -13.94 26.21
CA ARG A 304 -2.69 -14.61 25.25
C ARG A 304 -3.11 -16.09 25.17
N PRO A 305 -3.39 -16.67 23.99
CA PRO A 305 -3.48 -18.12 23.89
C PRO A 305 -2.10 -18.68 24.26
N THR A 306 -2.04 -19.44 25.35
CA THR A 306 -0.86 -20.21 25.72
C THR A 306 -0.57 -21.18 24.59
N ALA A 307 0.55 -20.98 23.89
CA ALA A 307 1.08 -21.98 22.99
C ALA A 307 1.32 -23.27 23.80
N ALA A 308 0.52 -24.29 23.52
CA ALA A 308 0.85 -25.64 23.95
C ALA A 308 2.13 -26.03 23.19
N ALA A 309 3.24 -26.10 23.92
CA ALA A 309 4.46 -26.71 23.41
C ALA A 309 4.13 -28.14 23.00
N VAL A 310 4.22 -28.43 21.70
CA VAL A 310 4.34 -29.79 21.21
C VAL A 310 5.84 -30.04 21.06
N ILE A 311 6.43 -30.59 22.13
CA ILE A 311 7.55 -31.53 22.07
C ILE A 311 7.09 -32.75 22.85
#